data_AF-A0A2P8GUI3-F1
#
_entry.id   AF-A0A2P8GUI3-F1
#
_cell.length_a   1.000
_cell.length_b   1.000
_cell.length_c   1.000
_cell.angle_alpha   90.00
_cell.angle_beta   90.00
_cell.angle_gamma   90.00
#
_symmetry.space_group_name_H-M   'P 1'
#
loop_
_entity.id
_entity.type
_entity.pdbx_description
1 polymer ?
#
loop_
_entity_poly.entity_id
_entity_poly.type
_entity_poly.pdbx_seq_one_letter_code
_entity_poly.pdbx_strand_id
1 'polypeptide(L)'
;MRASGMAKRPGATGLVAGVLLLLLSGCTSAGDGGDGGGAGATTILESLDGVVDMPGVDSVDDYTSELVVRIAADATDAEVLDIGAAVNAAAMREGREGRIMLNRVGEGIPTETDMLPVEPWSVDVLTADPDEAERRLAGALEVEDLGLGTSLFVSSHWPSVMVDPAVDLGDAVARIAQTELFADGGTYRSGGGEHLTIVHVAKRTTVEAVQTIIAIAADYPTSEFLLQATEEGPQWPHLLVAGLDAQQGATLDARLREPDLADADPEGFAQQFQLTVTGADGPTYIAGTLGDDPPLTASIAPSPPADVRTLDAGTAPEGTEARTSRRRAGSVAQPVEFVTSAKHGRDNGRNMSPTPCEARVTMSR
;
A
#
# COMPACT_ATOMS: atom_id res chain seq x y z
N MET A 1 36.48 34.64 -35.64
CA MET A 1 35.60 34.08 -36.69
C MET A 1 35.48 32.58 -36.48
N ARG A 2 34.43 32.13 -35.79
CA ARG A 2 33.92 30.75 -35.83
C ARG A 2 32.44 30.81 -35.44
N ALA A 3 31.63 30.16 -36.26
CA ALA A 3 30.20 30.39 -36.41
C ALA A 3 29.37 29.66 -35.35
N SER A 4 28.29 30.33 -34.95
CA SER A 4 27.18 29.79 -34.16
C SER A 4 26.49 28.64 -34.89
N GLY A 5 26.41 27.47 -34.25
CA GLY A 5 25.57 26.35 -34.66
C GLY A 5 24.35 26.25 -33.75
N MET A 6 23.26 26.89 -34.15
CA MET A 6 21.95 26.85 -33.49
C MET A 6 21.20 25.60 -33.98
N ALA A 7 21.16 24.54 -33.17
CA ALA A 7 20.41 23.34 -33.49
C ALA A 7 18.94 23.50 -33.09
N LYS A 8 18.07 23.64 -34.11
CA LYS A 8 16.61 23.50 -34.00
C LYS A 8 16.28 22.05 -33.57
N ARG A 9 15.54 21.88 -32.47
CA ARG A 9 14.78 20.65 -32.22
C ARG A 9 13.37 20.80 -32.81
N PRO A 10 12.94 19.91 -33.72
CA PRO A 10 11.56 19.89 -34.18
C PRO A 10 10.66 19.29 -33.10
N GLY A 11 9.52 19.94 -32.86
CA GLY A 11 8.43 19.40 -32.07
C GLY A 11 7.80 18.22 -32.77
N ALA A 12 7.58 17.15 -32.01
CA ALA A 12 6.77 16.01 -32.43
C ALA A 12 5.44 16.08 -31.68
N THR A 13 4.47 16.66 -32.39
CA THR A 13 3.04 16.52 -32.13
C THR A 13 2.58 15.22 -32.79
N GLY A 14 1.90 14.35 -32.06
CA GLY A 14 1.17 13.21 -32.62
C GLY A 14 1.02 12.11 -31.58
N LEU A 15 -0.09 11.38 -31.50
CA LEU A 15 -1.38 11.45 -32.17
C LEU A 15 -2.24 10.50 -31.32
N VAL A 16 -3.29 11.00 -30.66
CA VAL A 16 -4.22 10.16 -29.89
C VAL A 16 -5.09 9.41 -30.90
N ALA A 17 -4.73 8.17 -31.21
CA ALA A 17 -5.56 7.25 -31.97
C ALA A 17 -6.49 6.51 -31.00
N GLY A 18 -7.70 7.03 -30.85
CA GLY A 18 -8.79 6.31 -30.19
C GLY A 18 -9.18 5.08 -31.02
N VAL A 19 -8.96 3.90 -30.48
CA VAL A 19 -9.57 2.66 -30.97
C VAL A 19 -10.85 2.44 -30.18
N LEU A 20 -11.93 2.99 -30.73
CA LEU A 20 -13.30 2.68 -30.38
C LEU A 20 -13.64 1.33 -31.03
N LEU A 21 -13.45 0.22 -30.30
CA LEU A 21 -13.93 -1.09 -30.76
C LEU A 21 -15.39 -1.28 -30.33
N LEU A 22 -16.28 -1.19 -31.32
CA LEU A 22 -17.70 -1.49 -31.25
C LEU A 22 -17.92 -2.97 -30.90
N LEU A 23 -18.42 -3.25 -29.70
CA LEU A 23 -19.05 -4.53 -29.39
C LEU A 23 -20.54 -4.44 -29.73
N LEU A 24 -20.84 -4.73 -30.99
CA LEU A 24 -22.17 -5.13 -31.47
C LEU A 24 -22.10 -6.58 -31.93
N SER A 25 -22.57 -7.49 -31.07
CA SER A 25 -23.05 -8.85 -31.37
C SER A 25 -23.94 -9.22 -30.19
N GLY A 26 -25.26 -9.34 -30.29
CA GLY A 26 -25.98 -10.13 -31.28
C GLY A 26 -26.53 -11.37 -30.56
N CYS A 27 -27.57 -11.18 -29.74
CA CYS A 27 -28.33 -12.29 -29.19
C CYS A 27 -29.10 -12.99 -30.32
N THR A 28 -28.67 -14.19 -30.70
CA THR A 28 -29.53 -15.16 -31.41
C THR A 28 -29.33 -16.54 -30.81
N SER A 29 -30.30 -16.94 -30.00
CA SER A 29 -30.57 -18.31 -29.59
C SER A 29 -31.34 -19.06 -30.68
N ALA A 30 -30.87 -20.23 -31.10
CA ALA A 30 -31.64 -21.42 -31.48
C ALA A 30 -30.81 -22.32 -32.42
N GLY A 31 -30.50 -23.54 -31.98
CA GLY A 31 -29.90 -24.55 -32.87
C GLY A 31 -29.40 -25.79 -32.13
N ASP A 32 -30.27 -26.79 -32.05
CA ASP A 32 -30.03 -28.24 -32.06
C ASP A 32 -28.76 -28.84 -31.42
N GLY A 33 -29.02 -29.60 -30.34
CA GLY A 33 -28.69 -31.02 -30.22
C GLY A 33 -27.38 -31.51 -30.82
N GLY A 34 -26.30 -31.40 -30.05
CA GLY A 34 -25.10 -32.21 -30.23
C GLY A 34 -24.73 -32.86 -28.91
N ASP A 35 -24.71 -34.19 -28.89
CA ASP A 35 -23.94 -35.00 -27.93
C ASP A 35 -22.46 -34.62 -28.08
N GLY A 36 -22.07 -33.51 -27.43
CA GLY A 36 -20.69 -33.13 -27.23
C GLY A 36 -20.16 -33.96 -26.08
N GLY A 37 -19.41 -35.02 -26.41
CA GLY A 37 -18.68 -35.80 -25.43
C GLY A 37 -17.99 -34.86 -24.45
N GLY A 38 -18.29 -35.03 -23.17
CA GLY A 38 -17.64 -34.29 -22.10
C GLY A 38 -16.14 -34.53 -22.21
N ALA A 39 -15.43 -33.60 -22.83
CA ALA A 39 -14.05 -33.34 -22.49
C ALA A 39 -14.11 -33.04 -20.99
N GLY A 40 -13.74 -34.03 -20.18
CA GLY A 40 -13.66 -33.86 -18.74
C GLY A 40 -12.85 -32.61 -18.50
N ALA A 41 -13.49 -31.59 -17.95
CA ALA A 41 -12.79 -30.41 -17.48
C ALA A 41 -11.79 -30.95 -16.46
N THR A 42 -10.55 -31.07 -16.91
CA THR A 42 -9.45 -31.56 -16.10
C THR A 42 -9.34 -30.53 -15.00
N THR A 43 -9.59 -30.93 -13.77
CA THR A 43 -9.53 -29.96 -12.69
C THR A 43 -8.07 -29.52 -12.58
N ILE A 44 -7.82 -28.24 -12.27
CA ILE A 44 -6.44 -27.77 -12.11
C ILE A 44 -5.65 -28.60 -11.10
N LEU A 45 -6.32 -29.19 -10.12
CA LEU A 45 -5.75 -30.17 -9.21
C LEU A 45 -5.15 -31.39 -9.93
N GLU A 46 -5.82 -31.94 -10.95
CA GLU A 46 -5.28 -33.02 -11.78
C GLU A 46 -4.11 -32.53 -12.65
N SER A 47 -4.09 -31.25 -13.00
CA SER A 47 -3.02 -30.65 -13.79
C SER A 47 -1.76 -30.33 -12.95
N LEU A 48 -1.92 -30.28 -11.63
CA LEU A 48 -0.88 -30.08 -10.62
C LEU A 48 -0.45 -31.39 -9.93
N ASP A 49 -0.98 -32.54 -10.34
CA ASP A 49 -0.61 -33.85 -9.77
C ASP A 49 0.92 -34.06 -9.83
N GLY A 50 1.56 -33.60 -10.92
CA GLY A 50 3.01 -33.61 -11.06
C GLY A 50 3.76 -32.61 -10.16
N VAL A 51 3.10 -31.56 -9.66
CA VAL A 51 3.67 -30.58 -8.71
C VAL A 51 3.64 -31.13 -7.28
N VAL A 52 2.55 -31.80 -6.89
CA VAL A 52 2.38 -32.36 -5.53
C VAL A 52 3.51 -33.33 -5.17
N ASP A 53 4.01 -34.08 -6.16
CA ASP A 53 5.10 -35.05 -5.98
C ASP A 53 6.51 -34.45 -6.13
N MET A 54 6.65 -33.14 -6.35
CA MET A 54 7.97 -32.50 -6.50
C MET A 54 8.71 -32.44 -5.15
N PRO A 55 10.03 -32.67 -5.12
CA PRO A 55 10.85 -32.44 -3.94
C PRO A 55 10.70 -30.98 -3.46
N GLY A 56 10.49 -30.79 -2.15
CA GLY A 56 10.32 -29.47 -1.54
C GLY A 56 8.88 -28.96 -1.49
N VAL A 57 7.89 -29.66 -2.06
CA VAL A 57 6.47 -29.33 -1.86
C VAL A 57 5.94 -29.99 -0.58
N ASP A 58 5.30 -29.20 0.28
CA ASP A 58 4.66 -29.66 1.52
C ASP A 58 3.16 -29.96 1.28
N SER A 59 2.44 -29.02 0.68
CA SER A 59 1.03 -29.21 0.32
C SER A 59 0.62 -28.34 -0.87
N VAL A 60 -0.51 -28.72 -1.48
CA VAL A 60 -1.21 -27.90 -2.47
C VAL A 60 -2.65 -27.76 -1.99
N ASP A 61 -3.02 -26.53 -1.62
CA ASP A 61 -4.33 -26.17 -1.11
C ASP A 61 -5.10 -25.38 -2.18
N ASP A 62 -6.27 -25.88 -2.61
CA ASP A 62 -7.13 -25.21 -3.58
C ASP A 62 -8.32 -24.55 -2.89
N TYR A 63 -8.29 -23.22 -2.88
CA TYR A 63 -9.38 -22.37 -2.41
C TYR A 63 -10.18 -21.85 -3.60
N THR A 64 -11.42 -21.43 -3.34
CA THR A 64 -12.37 -21.01 -4.40
C THR A 64 -11.83 -19.93 -5.34
N SER A 65 -10.89 -19.09 -4.90
CA SER A 65 -10.31 -18.00 -5.70
C SER A 65 -8.77 -18.01 -5.77
N GLU A 66 -8.12 -18.97 -5.14
CA GLU A 66 -6.67 -18.97 -4.92
C GLU A 66 -6.17 -20.40 -4.80
N LEU A 67 -5.05 -20.69 -5.46
CA LEU A 67 -4.29 -21.90 -5.22
C LEU A 67 -3.07 -21.53 -4.40
N VAL A 68 -2.82 -22.27 -3.33
CA VAL A 68 -1.63 -22.10 -2.50
C VAL A 68 -0.79 -23.36 -2.61
N VAL A 69 0.44 -23.20 -3.07
CA VAL A 69 1.47 -24.26 -3.05
C VAL A 69 2.40 -23.95 -1.89
N ARG A 70 2.35 -24.78 -0.84
CA ARG A 70 3.22 -24.67 0.33
C ARG A 70 4.54 -25.36 0.04
N ILE A 71 5.62 -24.63 0.21
CA ILE A 71 7.00 -25.07 0.02
C ILE A 71 7.57 -25.42 1.39
N ALA A 72 8.15 -26.60 1.52
CA ALA A 72 8.77 -27.09 2.73
C ALA A 72 9.86 -26.10 3.23
N ALA A 73 9.97 -25.96 4.55
CA ALA A 73 10.93 -25.04 5.16
C ALA A 73 12.38 -25.33 4.74
N ASP A 74 12.72 -26.61 4.55
CA ASP A 74 14.04 -27.10 4.18
C ASP A 74 14.25 -27.27 2.66
N ALA A 75 13.29 -26.86 1.83
CA ALA A 75 13.46 -26.85 0.38
C ALA A 75 14.65 -25.95 -0.02
N THR A 76 15.47 -26.44 -0.95
CA THR A 76 16.58 -25.67 -1.51
C THR A 76 16.07 -24.61 -2.49
N ASP A 77 16.85 -23.55 -2.71
CA ASP A 77 16.51 -22.50 -3.67
C ASP A 77 16.25 -23.06 -5.08
N ALA A 78 17.02 -24.07 -5.49
CA ALA A 78 16.84 -24.74 -6.78
C ALA A 78 15.48 -25.46 -6.85
N GLU A 79 15.07 -26.15 -5.79
CA GLU A 79 13.75 -26.79 -5.71
C GLU A 79 12.63 -25.73 -5.73
N VAL A 80 12.76 -24.62 -5.00
CA VAL A 80 11.78 -23.53 -5.00
C VAL A 80 11.56 -22.99 -6.41
N LEU A 81 12.65 -22.72 -7.14
CA LEU A 81 12.58 -22.19 -8.51
C LEU A 81 11.98 -23.20 -9.49
N ASP A 82 12.38 -24.48 -9.39
CA ASP A 82 11.82 -25.55 -10.21
C ASP A 82 10.31 -25.73 -9.96
N ILE A 83 9.86 -25.69 -8.70
CA ILE A 83 8.44 -25.73 -8.33
C ILE A 83 7.71 -24.52 -8.91
N GLY A 84 8.25 -23.32 -8.76
CA GLY A 84 7.68 -22.10 -9.33
C GLY A 84 7.45 -22.18 -10.84
N ALA A 85 8.47 -22.65 -11.58
CA ALA A 85 8.38 -22.85 -13.01
C ALA A 85 7.32 -23.90 -13.39
N ALA A 86 7.26 -25.03 -12.66
CA ALA A 86 6.28 -26.08 -12.90
C ALA A 86 4.83 -25.61 -12.65
N VAL A 87 4.62 -24.87 -11.55
CA VAL A 87 3.31 -24.30 -11.19
C VAL A 87 2.86 -23.26 -12.21
N ASN A 88 3.73 -22.31 -12.60
CA ASN A 88 3.40 -21.32 -13.63
C ASN A 88 3.05 -22.01 -14.97
N ALA A 89 3.86 -22.98 -15.40
CA ALA A 89 3.60 -23.72 -16.64
C ALA A 89 2.27 -24.49 -16.61
N ALA A 90 1.95 -25.15 -15.49
CA ALA A 90 0.67 -25.83 -15.30
C ALA A 90 -0.51 -24.86 -15.38
N ALA A 91 -0.40 -23.71 -14.70
CA ALA A 91 -1.43 -22.68 -14.68
C ALA A 91 -1.69 -22.06 -16.06
N MET A 92 -0.62 -21.74 -16.80
CA MET A 92 -0.70 -21.16 -18.14
C MET A 92 -1.31 -22.16 -19.14
N ARG A 93 -0.98 -23.46 -19.02
CA ARG A 93 -1.53 -24.51 -19.87
C ARG A 93 -3.04 -24.69 -19.69
N GLU A 94 -3.54 -24.56 -18.47
CA GLU A 94 -4.96 -24.67 -18.14
C GLU A 94 -5.75 -23.35 -18.32
N GLY A 95 -5.05 -22.25 -18.60
CA GLY A 95 -5.68 -20.93 -18.70
C GLY A 95 -6.34 -20.50 -17.39
N ARG A 96 -5.72 -20.80 -16.24
CA ARG A 96 -6.28 -20.45 -14.93
C ARG A 96 -6.46 -18.94 -14.81
N GLU A 97 -7.62 -18.54 -14.31
CA GLU A 97 -7.88 -17.19 -13.81
C GLU A 97 -7.82 -17.22 -12.27
N GLY A 98 -7.31 -16.16 -11.63
CA GLY A 98 -7.20 -16.05 -10.17
C GLY A 98 -5.77 -15.84 -9.69
N ARG A 99 -5.47 -16.22 -8.45
CA ARG A 99 -4.12 -16.10 -7.87
C ARG A 99 -3.50 -17.47 -7.63
N ILE A 100 -2.20 -17.58 -7.82
CA ILE A 100 -1.43 -18.76 -7.43
C ILE A 100 -0.26 -18.31 -6.57
N MET A 101 -0.36 -18.64 -5.28
CA MET A 101 0.62 -18.26 -4.29
C MET A 101 1.56 -19.43 -4.01
N LEU A 102 2.86 -19.19 -4.10
CA LEU A 102 3.85 -20.05 -3.48
C LEU A 102 4.22 -19.45 -2.14
N ASN A 103 4.14 -20.26 -1.09
CA ASN A 103 4.44 -19.83 0.27
C ASN A 103 5.50 -20.74 0.87
N ARG A 104 6.56 -20.19 1.46
CA ARG A 104 7.46 -21.00 2.27
C ARG A 104 6.86 -21.25 3.64
N VAL A 105 6.87 -22.50 4.08
CA VAL A 105 6.47 -22.84 5.43
C VAL A 105 7.54 -22.31 6.40
N GLY A 106 7.14 -21.37 7.26
CA GLY A 106 8.01 -20.84 8.31
C GLY A 106 8.05 -21.74 9.54
N GLU A 107 9.09 -21.56 10.38
CA GLU A 107 9.01 -22.02 11.76
C GLU A 107 7.89 -21.24 12.45
N GLY A 108 6.78 -21.91 12.78
CA GLY A 108 5.70 -21.27 13.51
C GLY A 108 6.26 -20.65 14.79
N ILE A 109 6.20 -19.32 14.92
CA ILE A 109 6.62 -18.64 16.15
C ILE A 109 5.72 -19.18 17.26
N PRO A 110 6.26 -19.83 18.32
CA PRO A 110 5.46 -20.32 19.42
C PRO A 110 4.98 -19.11 20.23
N THR A 111 3.88 -18.51 19.78
CA THR A 111 3.09 -17.56 20.58
C THR A 111 1.87 -18.30 21.12
N GLU A 112 1.47 -18.00 22.37
CA GLU A 112 0.43 -18.71 23.13
C GLU A 112 -1.01 -18.59 22.58
N THR A 113 -1.19 -18.32 21.29
CA THR A 113 -2.50 -18.04 20.68
C THR A 113 -2.56 -18.62 19.27
N ASP A 114 -3.75 -19.06 18.86
CA ASP A 114 -4.16 -19.66 17.57
C ASP A 114 -3.86 -18.82 16.31
N MET A 115 -2.70 -18.19 16.22
CA MET A 115 -2.25 -17.38 15.10
C MET A 115 -1.52 -18.26 14.10
N LEU A 116 -1.87 -18.09 12.83
CA LEU A 116 -1.25 -18.80 11.71
C LEU A 116 0.29 -18.60 11.74
N PRO A 117 1.09 -19.62 11.37
CA PRO A 117 2.53 -19.47 11.25
C PRO A 117 2.85 -18.29 10.30
N VAL A 118 3.80 -17.46 10.70
CA VAL A 118 4.27 -16.36 9.85
C VAL A 118 5.08 -16.97 8.72
N GLU A 119 4.58 -16.87 7.51
CA GLU A 119 5.26 -17.33 6.31
C GLU A 119 6.42 -16.36 6.00
N PRO A 120 7.67 -16.84 5.82
CA PRO A 120 8.82 -15.99 5.50
C PRO A 120 8.59 -15.21 4.21
N TRP A 121 7.97 -15.85 3.23
CA TRP A 121 7.51 -15.19 2.02
C TRP A 121 6.31 -15.89 1.39
N SER A 122 5.56 -15.10 0.63
CA SER A 122 4.45 -15.53 -0.22
C SER A 122 4.51 -14.77 -1.55
N VAL A 123 4.62 -15.49 -2.66
CA VAL A 123 4.83 -14.92 -4.00
C VAL A 123 3.73 -15.37 -4.95
N ASP A 124 3.08 -14.41 -5.61
CA ASP A 124 2.15 -14.69 -6.71
C ASP A 124 2.94 -15.03 -7.97
N VAL A 125 2.84 -16.28 -8.41
CA VAL A 125 3.53 -16.82 -9.59
C VAL A 125 2.64 -16.90 -10.81
N LEU A 126 1.36 -16.53 -10.72
CA LEU A 126 0.51 -16.45 -11.92
C LEU A 126 0.80 -15.15 -12.68
N THR A 127 1.89 -15.16 -13.42
CA THR A 127 2.32 -14.07 -14.29
C THR A 127 2.16 -14.50 -15.74
N ALA A 128 1.83 -13.53 -16.61
CA ALA A 128 1.79 -13.78 -18.05
C ALA A 128 3.19 -14.07 -18.64
N ASP A 129 4.23 -13.66 -17.94
CA ASP A 129 5.64 -13.85 -18.28
C ASP A 129 6.30 -14.81 -17.27
N PRO A 130 6.73 -16.02 -17.67
CA PRO A 130 7.41 -16.97 -16.79
C PRO A 130 8.70 -16.42 -16.19
N ASP A 131 9.46 -15.61 -16.95
CA ASP A 131 10.72 -15.03 -16.48
C ASP A 131 10.49 -14.01 -15.34
N GLU A 132 9.29 -13.42 -15.26
CA GLU A 132 8.87 -12.57 -14.15
C GLU A 132 8.59 -13.39 -12.88
N ALA A 133 7.97 -14.58 -13.00
CA ALA A 133 7.73 -15.45 -11.85
C ALA A 133 9.06 -15.93 -11.23
N GLU A 134 10.00 -16.36 -12.07
CA GLU A 134 11.34 -16.77 -11.63
C GLU A 134 12.08 -15.61 -10.94
N ARG A 135 12.11 -14.41 -11.55
CA ARG A 135 12.75 -13.23 -10.94
C ARG A 135 12.15 -12.86 -9.59
N ARG A 136 10.83 -12.93 -9.44
CA ARG A 136 10.16 -12.67 -8.14
C ARG A 136 10.53 -13.67 -7.07
N LEU A 137 10.56 -14.96 -7.42
CA LEU A 137 10.95 -16.02 -6.49
C LEU A 137 12.43 -15.90 -6.10
N ALA A 138 13.32 -15.69 -7.08
CA ALA A 138 14.74 -15.47 -6.81
C ALA A 138 14.96 -14.25 -5.91
N GLY A 139 14.24 -13.15 -6.15
CA GLY A 139 14.28 -11.97 -5.30
C GLY A 139 13.69 -12.19 -3.90
N ALA A 140 12.68 -13.05 -3.75
CA ALA A 140 12.14 -13.42 -2.46
C ALA A 140 13.15 -14.25 -1.63
N LEU A 141 13.85 -15.17 -2.27
CA LEU A 141 14.94 -15.95 -1.67
C LEU A 141 16.12 -15.03 -1.28
N GLU A 142 16.49 -14.07 -2.12
CA GLU A 142 17.52 -13.07 -1.79
C GLU A 142 17.16 -12.27 -0.53
N VAL A 143 15.89 -11.87 -0.37
CA VAL A 143 15.41 -11.15 0.82
C VAL A 143 15.38 -12.06 2.05
N GLU A 144 14.97 -13.32 1.90
CA GLU A 144 15.01 -14.33 2.98
C GLU A 144 16.44 -14.51 3.52
N ASP A 145 17.43 -14.62 2.63
CA ASP A 145 18.86 -14.77 2.95
C ASP A 145 19.46 -13.59 3.75
N LEU A 146 18.80 -12.42 3.75
CA LEU A 146 19.23 -11.31 4.59
C LEU A 146 19.11 -11.61 6.09
N GLY A 147 18.31 -12.61 6.47
CA GLY A 147 18.15 -13.07 7.86
C GLY A 147 17.53 -12.01 8.76
N LEU A 148 16.57 -11.24 8.23
CA LEU A 148 15.96 -10.08 8.90
C LEU A 148 14.67 -10.41 9.68
N GLY A 149 14.30 -11.69 9.80
CA GLY A 149 13.03 -12.08 10.44
C GLY A 149 11.82 -11.49 9.72
N THR A 150 11.85 -11.46 8.39
CA THR A 150 10.83 -10.78 7.58
C THR A 150 9.72 -11.73 7.14
N SER A 151 8.52 -11.18 6.96
CA SER A 151 7.47 -11.78 6.14
C SER A 151 7.29 -10.94 4.88
N LEU A 152 7.67 -11.51 3.73
CA LEU A 152 7.58 -10.88 2.42
C LEU A 152 6.31 -11.33 1.69
N PHE A 153 5.67 -10.40 1.02
CA PHE A 153 4.53 -10.67 0.15
C PHE A 153 4.74 -9.98 -1.18
N VAL A 154 4.67 -10.73 -2.28
CA VAL A 154 4.84 -10.22 -3.64
C VAL A 154 3.57 -10.52 -4.43
N SER A 155 2.74 -9.50 -4.66
CA SER A 155 1.55 -9.58 -5.51
C SER A 155 1.51 -8.39 -6.46
N SER A 156 0.93 -8.57 -7.65
CA SER A 156 0.64 -7.44 -8.56
C SER A 156 1.82 -6.50 -8.79
N HIS A 157 3.04 -7.05 -8.90
CA HIS A 157 4.31 -6.33 -9.15
C HIS A 157 4.85 -5.45 -8.00
N TRP A 158 4.17 -5.34 -6.87
CA TRP A 158 4.64 -4.51 -5.75
C TRP A 158 5.04 -5.36 -4.54
N PRO A 159 6.33 -5.44 -4.19
CA PRO A 159 6.76 -6.20 -3.04
C PRO A 159 6.42 -5.46 -1.74
N SER A 160 5.97 -6.20 -0.74
CA SER A 160 5.63 -5.69 0.59
C SER A 160 6.29 -6.56 1.64
N VAL A 161 7.03 -5.96 2.55
CA VAL A 161 7.74 -6.67 3.62
C VAL A 161 7.31 -6.16 4.99
N MET A 162 7.08 -7.10 5.89
CA MET A 162 6.93 -6.86 7.31
C MET A 162 8.20 -7.33 8.01
N VAL A 163 8.86 -6.44 8.73
CA VAL A 163 10.13 -6.70 9.43
C VAL A 163 9.86 -6.99 10.90
N ASP A 164 10.54 -7.99 11.48
CA ASP A 164 10.44 -8.29 12.91
C ASP A 164 10.66 -7.01 13.76
N PRO A 165 9.81 -6.71 14.74
CA PRO A 165 9.98 -5.53 15.60
C PRO A 165 11.28 -5.51 16.42
N ALA A 166 11.97 -6.64 16.58
CA ALA A 166 13.29 -6.72 17.21
C ALA A 166 14.44 -6.26 16.31
N VAL A 167 14.19 -6.11 15.00
CA VAL A 167 15.16 -5.64 14.01
C VAL A 167 14.99 -4.14 13.78
N ASP A 168 16.11 -3.43 13.64
CA ASP A 168 16.08 -2.02 13.26
C ASP A 168 15.51 -1.86 11.84
N LEU A 169 14.34 -1.23 11.75
CA LEU A 169 13.63 -1.10 10.49
C LEU A 169 14.40 -0.22 9.49
N GLY A 170 15.13 0.80 9.94
CA GLY A 170 15.92 1.67 9.06
C GLY A 170 17.06 0.92 8.38
N ASP A 171 17.78 0.08 9.14
CA ASP A 171 18.82 -0.79 8.61
C ASP A 171 18.24 -1.89 7.72
N ALA A 172 17.10 -2.48 8.10
CA ALA A 172 16.41 -3.49 7.29
C ALA A 172 16.00 -2.93 5.93
N VAL A 173 15.38 -1.74 5.90
CA VAL A 173 14.99 -1.07 4.64
C VAL A 173 16.20 -0.82 3.77
N ALA A 174 17.31 -0.31 4.31
CA ALA A 174 18.50 -0.04 3.50
C ALA A 174 19.12 -1.29 2.89
N ARG A 175 19.02 -2.44 3.56
CA ARG A 175 19.48 -3.74 3.02
C ARG A 175 18.50 -4.29 1.98
N ILE A 176 17.20 -4.27 2.26
CA ILE A 176 16.17 -4.81 1.36
C ILE A 176 16.08 -4.00 0.07
N ALA A 177 16.17 -2.67 0.15
CA ALA A 177 16.11 -1.77 -1.01
C ALA A 177 17.30 -1.94 -1.99
N GLN A 178 18.33 -2.70 -1.63
CA GLN A 178 19.46 -3.04 -2.52
C GLN A 178 19.21 -4.31 -3.34
N THR A 179 18.18 -5.10 -3.02
CA THR A 179 17.83 -6.32 -3.77
C THR A 179 17.17 -5.97 -5.10
N GLU A 180 17.27 -6.86 -6.09
CA GLU A 180 16.68 -6.61 -7.42
C GLU A 180 15.15 -6.46 -7.33
N LEU A 181 14.51 -7.24 -6.46
CA LEU A 181 13.05 -7.22 -6.26
C LEU A 181 12.52 -5.85 -5.84
N PHE A 182 13.30 -5.10 -5.06
CA PHE A 182 12.92 -3.78 -4.51
C PHE A 182 13.56 -2.61 -5.26
N ALA A 183 14.16 -2.84 -6.43
CA ALA A 183 14.87 -1.80 -7.18
C ALA A 183 13.97 -0.60 -7.58
N ASP A 184 12.68 -0.84 -7.79
CA ASP A 184 11.68 0.22 -8.06
C ASP A 184 10.98 0.75 -6.79
N GLY A 185 11.25 0.14 -5.63
CA GLY A 185 10.62 0.44 -4.35
C GLY A 185 9.81 -0.75 -3.79
N GLY A 186 9.04 -0.48 -2.75
CA GLY A 186 8.22 -1.48 -2.08
C GLY A 186 7.51 -0.90 -0.86
N THR A 187 6.70 -1.73 -0.21
CA THR A 187 6.05 -1.38 1.05
C THR A 187 6.81 -2.00 2.22
N TYR A 188 7.11 -1.20 3.24
CA TYR A 188 7.78 -1.65 4.46
C TYR A 188 6.91 -1.38 5.69
N ARG A 189 6.85 -2.36 6.60
CA ARG A 189 6.11 -2.28 7.87
C ARG A 189 6.91 -2.93 9.00
N SER A 190 6.68 -2.48 10.24
CA SER A 190 7.18 -3.18 11.44
C SER A 190 6.13 -4.18 11.94
N GLY A 191 6.54 -5.41 12.25
CA GLY A 191 5.68 -6.51 12.68
C GLY A 191 5.08 -6.37 14.08
N GLY A 192 5.36 -5.29 14.81
CA GLY A 192 4.85 -5.02 16.15
C GLY A 192 4.02 -3.75 16.31
N GLY A 193 3.83 -2.96 15.25
CA GLY A 193 3.15 -1.66 15.34
C GLY A 193 2.38 -1.29 14.07
N GLU A 194 1.08 -1.02 14.23
CA GLU A 194 0.21 -0.48 13.17
C GLU A 194 0.57 0.96 12.78
N HIS A 195 1.51 1.57 13.50
CA HIS A 195 1.79 3.00 13.46
C HIS A 195 2.83 3.42 12.42
N LEU A 196 3.42 2.50 11.66
CA LEU A 196 4.38 2.85 10.61
C LEU A 196 4.20 2.00 9.36
N THR A 197 3.82 2.66 8.26
CA THR A 197 3.83 2.08 6.91
C THR A 197 4.56 2.99 5.96
N ILE A 198 5.55 2.45 5.26
CA ILE A 198 6.32 3.18 4.25
C ILE A 198 6.04 2.56 2.88
N VAL A 199 5.38 3.31 1.99
CA VAL A 199 5.34 3.04 0.56
C VAL A 199 6.49 3.82 -0.08
N HIS A 200 7.60 3.13 -0.31
CA HIS A 200 8.81 3.69 -0.89
C HIS A 200 8.77 3.57 -2.40
N VAL A 201 9.00 4.68 -3.10
CA VAL A 201 9.17 4.71 -4.55
C VAL A 201 10.58 5.20 -4.82
N ALA A 202 11.49 4.31 -5.23
CA ALA A 202 12.93 4.62 -5.30
C ALA A 202 13.27 5.80 -6.22
N LYS A 203 12.46 6.03 -7.26
CA LYS A 203 12.58 7.17 -8.18
C LYS A 203 12.13 8.52 -7.59
N ARG A 204 11.51 8.53 -6.41
CA ARG A 204 10.85 9.69 -5.80
C ARG A 204 11.23 9.95 -4.35
N THR A 205 11.77 8.95 -3.67
CA THR A 205 12.23 9.08 -2.28
C THR A 205 13.51 8.31 -2.08
N THR A 206 14.55 8.97 -1.59
CA THR A 206 15.84 8.35 -1.27
C THR A 206 15.70 7.39 -0.08
N VAL A 207 16.58 6.39 -0.01
CA VAL A 207 16.60 5.45 1.12
C VAL A 207 16.96 6.20 2.42
N GLU A 208 17.85 7.18 2.34
CA GLU A 208 18.28 8.01 3.45
C GLU A 208 17.11 8.84 4.04
N ALA A 209 16.24 9.38 3.18
CA ALA A 209 15.02 10.06 3.63
C ALA A 209 14.05 9.09 4.32
N VAL A 210 13.87 7.88 3.77
CA VAL A 210 13.06 6.84 4.42
C VAL A 210 13.61 6.47 5.79
N GLN A 211 14.93 6.25 5.92
CA GLN A 211 15.56 5.97 7.20
C GLN A 211 15.37 7.11 8.21
N THR A 212 15.47 8.35 7.74
CA THR A 212 15.22 9.54 8.58
C THR A 212 13.77 9.59 9.06
N ILE A 213 12.80 9.32 8.19
CA ILE A 213 11.37 9.24 8.55
C ILE A 213 11.14 8.13 9.58
N ILE A 214 11.75 6.96 9.41
CA ILE A 214 11.67 5.84 10.37
C ILE A 214 12.24 6.25 11.73
N ALA A 215 13.41 6.90 11.75
CA ALA A 215 14.03 7.40 12.98
C ALA A 215 13.16 8.46 13.68
N ILE A 216 12.51 9.34 12.91
CA ILE A 216 11.53 10.30 13.43
C ILE A 216 10.34 9.54 14.02
N ALA A 217 9.76 8.57 13.32
CA ALA A 217 8.61 7.81 13.80
C ALA A 217 8.88 7.10 15.14
N ALA A 218 10.10 6.61 15.34
CA ALA A 218 10.53 6.01 16.61
C ALA A 218 10.45 6.98 17.81
N ASP A 219 10.59 8.29 17.59
CA ASP A 219 10.43 9.32 18.62
C ASP A 219 8.95 9.60 18.98
N TYR A 220 8.00 9.09 18.18
CA TYR A 220 6.55 9.30 18.32
C TYR A 220 5.77 7.97 18.29
N PRO A 221 5.99 7.06 19.26
CA PRO A 221 5.48 5.68 19.19
C PRO A 221 3.95 5.53 19.25
N THR A 222 3.21 6.59 19.59
CA THR A 222 1.74 6.60 19.64
C THR A 222 1.11 7.27 18.41
N SER A 223 1.91 7.84 17.52
CA SER A 223 1.45 8.54 16.33
C SER A 223 1.56 7.63 15.11
N GLU A 224 0.60 7.72 14.21
CA GLU A 224 0.60 6.96 12.97
C GLU A 224 1.40 7.71 11.90
N PHE A 225 2.38 7.04 11.31
CA PHE A 225 3.19 7.50 10.19
C PHE A 225 2.89 6.67 8.97
N LEU A 226 2.48 7.34 7.90
CA LEU A 226 2.18 6.73 6.62
C LEU A 226 2.88 7.53 5.52
N LEU A 227 3.91 6.96 4.91
CA LEU A 227 4.41 7.45 3.63
C LEU A 227 3.61 6.75 2.53
N GLN A 228 2.72 7.46 1.84
CA GLN A 228 1.81 6.85 0.87
C GLN A 228 2.03 7.41 -0.54
N ALA A 229 2.09 6.51 -1.53
CA ALA A 229 1.79 6.83 -2.92
C ALA A 229 0.34 6.39 -3.20
N THR A 230 -0.50 7.32 -3.68
CA THR A 230 -1.97 7.11 -3.78
C THR A 230 -2.41 6.13 -4.86
N GLU A 231 -1.54 5.78 -5.81
CA GLU A 231 -1.82 4.83 -6.90
C GLU A 231 -0.56 4.01 -7.25
N GLU A 232 -0.73 2.86 -7.89
CA GLU A 232 0.36 2.05 -8.44
C GLU A 232 1.14 2.87 -9.50
N GLY A 233 2.46 3.04 -9.32
CA GLY A 233 3.34 3.78 -10.24
C GLY A 233 4.14 4.91 -9.58
N PRO A 234 4.97 5.66 -10.34
CA PRO A 234 5.92 6.63 -9.80
C PRO A 234 5.24 7.96 -9.42
N GLN A 235 4.35 7.93 -8.42
CA GLN A 235 3.79 9.13 -7.80
C GLN A 235 4.69 9.62 -6.67
N TRP A 236 4.63 10.92 -6.38
CA TRP A 236 5.34 11.53 -5.25
C TRP A 236 4.70 11.06 -3.94
N PRO A 237 5.40 10.29 -3.09
CA PRO A 237 4.82 9.83 -1.85
C PRO A 237 4.55 11.01 -0.91
N HIS A 238 3.40 11.01 -0.25
CA HIS A 238 2.99 12.00 0.74
C HIS A 238 3.22 11.42 2.14
N LEU A 239 3.97 12.12 2.99
CA LEU A 239 4.09 11.78 4.40
C LEU A 239 2.87 12.28 5.18
N LEU A 240 2.05 11.35 5.67
CA LEU A 240 0.91 11.61 6.52
C LEU A 240 1.25 11.19 7.95
N VAL A 241 1.04 12.10 8.91
CA VAL A 241 1.23 11.80 10.33
C VAL A 241 -0.04 12.13 11.11
N ALA A 242 -0.50 11.22 11.96
CA ALA A 242 -1.70 11.40 12.79
C ALA A 242 -1.45 11.05 14.25
N GLY A 243 -2.36 11.49 15.14
CA GLY A 243 -2.25 11.21 16.58
C GLY A 243 -1.25 12.11 17.31
N LEU A 244 -1.05 13.34 16.84
CA LEU A 244 -0.17 14.32 17.47
C LEU A 244 -0.98 15.26 18.37
N ASP A 245 -0.42 15.67 19.50
CA ASP A 245 -0.85 16.87 20.22
C ASP A 245 -0.29 18.17 19.59
N ALA A 246 -0.71 19.33 20.10
CA ALA A 246 -0.31 20.62 19.56
C ALA A 246 1.21 20.90 19.66
N GLN A 247 1.85 20.46 20.75
CA GLN A 247 3.29 20.65 20.95
C GLN A 247 4.09 19.70 20.06
N GLN A 248 3.65 18.45 19.97
CA GLN A 248 4.22 17.44 19.08
C GLN A 248 4.12 17.88 17.62
N GLY A 249 2.96 18.37 17.18
CA GLY A 249 2.74 18.86 15.82
C GLY A 249 3.67 20.01 15.45
N ALA A 250 3.82 21.02 16.33
CA ALA A 250 4.73 22.14 16.09
C ALA A 250 6.21 21.71 16.06
N THR A 251 6.59 20.79 16.95
CA THR A 251 7.97 20.26 17.01
C THR A 251 8.30 19.45 15.77
N LEU A 252 7.37 18.60 15.33
CA LEU A 252 7.54 17.75 14.15
C LEU A 252 7.52 18.57 12.84
N ASP A 253 6.65 19.59 12.72
CA ASP A 253 6.65 20.52 11.59
C ASP A 253 8.02 21.19 11.40
N ALA A 254 8.60 21.70 12.49
CA ALA A 254 9.93 22.30 12.45
C ALA A 254 11.01 21.31 12.01
N ARG A 255 10.99 20.08 12.56
CA ARG A 255 11.97 19.04 12.24
C ARG A 255 11.86 18.56 10.79
N LEU A 256 10.65 18.37 10.26
CA LEU A 256 10.45 17.93 8.88
C LEU A 256 10.89 18.99 7.84
N ARG A 257 11.00 20.26 8.25
CA ARG A 257 11.47 21.38 7.43
C ARG A 257 12.98 21.61 7.50
N GLU A 258 13.70 20.83 8.31
CA GLU A 258 15.15 20.94 8.40
C GLU A 258 15.82 20.61 7.06
N PRO A 259 16.89 21.34 6.66
CA PRO A 259 17.51 21.20 5.34
C PRO A 259 18.00 19.78 4.99
N ASP A 260 18.24 18.94 5.98
CA ASP A 260 18.71 17.56 5.81
C ASP A 260 17.71 16.67 5.03
N LEU A 261 16.43 17.08 4.96
CA LEU A 261 15.39 16.40 4.18
C LEU A 261 15.09 17.07 2.82
N ALA A 262 15.83 18.12 2.43
CA ALA A 262 15.58 18.82 1.16
C ALA A 262 15.88 17.96 -0.08
N ASP A 263 16.82 17.01 0.07
CA ASP A 263 17.22 16.07 -0.98
C ASP A 263 16.45 14.73 -0.87
N ALA A 264 15.26 14.74 -0.27
CA ALA A 264 14.45 13.53 -0.12
C ALA A 264 14.00 12.94 -1.47
N ASP A 265 13.70 13.77 -2.47
CA ASP A 265 13.46 13.33 -3.85
C ASP A 265 14.78 13.37 -4.65
N PRO A 266 15.23 12.26 -5.27
CA PRO A 266 16.44 12.25 -6.10
C PRO A 266 16.43 13.25 -7.27
N GLU A 267 15.25 13.64 -7.76
CA GLU A 267 15.07 14.64 -8.82
C GLU A 267 14.99 16.09 -8.29
N GLY A 268 15.05 16.27 -6.97
CA GLY A 268 15.07 17.58 -6.29
C GLY A 268 13.70 18.24 -6.16
N PHE A 269 12.60 17.48 -6.27
CA PHE A 269 11.26 18.00 -5.99
C PHE A 269 10.95 17.97 -4.50
N ALA A 270 10.30 19.02 -4.02
CA ALA A 270 9.89 19.11 -2.62
C ALA A 270 8.80 18.07 -2.31
N GLN A 271 9.10 17.14 -1.41
CA GLN A 271 8.18 16.09 -0.99
C GLN A 271 7.18 16.62 0.04
N GLN A 272 5.89 16.32 -0.10
CA GLN A 272 4.85 16.89 0.75
C GLN A 272 4.69 16.13 2.07
N PHE A 273 4.28 16.83 3.12
CA PHE A 273 3.80 16.23 4.37
C PHE A 273 2.51 16.88 4.88
N GLN A 274 1.74 16.13 5.67
CA GLN A 274 0.58 16.61 6.42
C GLN A 274 0.57 16.00 7.82
N LEU A 275 0.47 16.86 8.83
CA LEU A 275 0.35 16.48 10.25
C LEU A 275 -1.08 16.73 10.72
N THR A 276 -1.69 15.72 11.34
CA THR A 276 -3.01 15.80 11.96
C THR A 276 -2.85 15.94 13.47
N VAL A 277 -3.16 17.13 13.97
CA VAL A 277 -3.02 17.52 15.38
C VAL A 277 -4.38 17.51 16.05
N THR A 278 -4.53 16.77 17.14
CA THR A 278 -5.79 16.68 17.90
C THR A 278 -5.77 17.64 19.09
N GLY A 279 -6.64 18.66 19.06
CA GLY A 279 -6.81 19.63 20.15
C GLY A 279 -8.20 19.57 20.80
N ALA A 280 -8.46 20.48 21.74
CA ALA A 280 -9.75 20.58 22.44
C ALA A 280 -10.94 20.86 21.50
N ASP A 281 -10.70 21.55 20.39
CA ASP A 281 -11.71 21.92 19.39
C ASP A 281 -11.83 20.92 18.23
N GLY A 282 -11.11 19.80 18.29
CA GLY A 282 -11.06 18.78 17.24
C GLY A 282 -9.73 18.74 16.48
N PRO A 283 -9.65 17.97 15.38
CA PRO A 283 -8.44 17.84 14.58
C PRO A 283 -8.16 19.12 13.77
N THR A 284 -6.88 19.49 13.71
CA THR A 284 -6.33 20.57 12.87
C THR A 284 -5.20 20.00 12.03
N TYR A 285 -4.86 20.67 10.92
CA TYR A 285 -3.89 20.17 9.96
C TYR A 285 -2.75 21.16 9.76
N ILE A 286 -1.52 20.67 9.80
CA ILE A 286 -0.31 21.40 9.40
C ILE A 286 0.19 20.73 8.12
N ALA A 287 0.38 21.50 7.06
CA ALA A 287 0.89 20.98 5.78
C ALA A 287 2.17 21.71 5.38
N GLY A 288 3.07 20.99 4.73
CA GLY A 288 4.35 21.53 4.31
C GLY A 288 5.07 20.62 3.33
N THR A 289 6.34 20.93 3.15
CA THR A 289 7.26 20.23 2.28
C THR A 289 8.54 19.91 3.06
N LEU A 290 9.08 18.71 2.84
CA LEU A 290 10.29 18.23 3.49
C LEU A 290 11.48 19.11 3.09
N GLY A 291 12.24 19.55 4.09
CA GLY A 291 13.42 20.40 3.91
C GLY A 291 13.19 21.82 3.38
N ASP A 292 11.93 22.24 3.26
CA ASP A 292 11.60 23.62 2.92
C ASP A 292 11.50 24.49 4.20
N ASP A 293 12.54 25.29 4.41
CA ASP A 293 12.53 26.37 5.40
C ASP A 293 11.43 27.37 5.01
N PRO A 294 10.39 27.60 5.85
CA PRO A 294 9.35 28.54 5.49
C PRO A 294 9.99 29.91 5.29
N PRO A 295 9.63 30.66 4.24
CA PRO A 295 10.11 32.02 4.13
C PRO A 295 9.74 32.75 5.41
N LEU A 296 10.72 33.39 6.06
CA LEU A 296 10.69 34.09 7.36
C LEU A 296 9.54 35.12 7.56
N THR A 297 8.57 35.18 6.65
CA THR A 297 7.46 36.13 6.58
C THR A 297 6.19 35.72 7.34
N ALA A 298 6.11 34.56 8.00
CA ALA A 298 4.89 34.14 8.72
C ALA A 298 4.99 34.12 10.26
N SER A 299 6.04 34.71 10.85
CA SER A 299 6.00 35.05 12.28
C SER A 299 5.18 36.32 12.50
N ILE A 300 3.86 36.23 12.32
CA ILE A 300 2.95 37.17 12.98
C ILE A 300 2.75 36.59 14.38
N ALA A 301 3.68 36.90 15.28
CA ALA A 301 3.38 36.79 16.70
C ALA A 301 2.06 37.52 16.95
N PRO A 302 1.08 36.95 17.68
CA PRO A 302 -0.09 37.69 18.06
C PRO A 302 0.39 38.94 18.81
N SER A 303 0.10 40.12 18.26
CA SER A 303 0.33 41.38 18.96
C SER A 303 -0.22 41.22 20.38
N PRO A 304 0.55 41.56 21.43
CA PRO A 304 -0.01 41.59 22.78
C PRO A 304 -1.27 42.46 22.74
N PRO A 305 -2.33 42.08 23.47
CA PRO A 305 -3.56 42.87 23.49
C PRO A 305 -3.19 44.30 23.84
N ALA A 306 -3.58 45.23 22.97
CA ALA A 306 -3.37 46.65 23.20
C ALA A 306 -3.88 46.99 24.59
N ASP A 307 -3.01 47.60 25.41
CA ASP A 307 -3.37 48.13 26.71
C ASP A 307 -4.68 48.92 26.58
N VAL A 308 -5.73 48.40 27.23
CA VAL A 308 -7.01 49.06 27.38
C VAL A 308 -6.76 50.30 28.23
N ARG A 309 -6.45 51.42 27.55
CA ARG A 309 -6.55 52.74 28.14
C ARG A 309 -8.01 52.94 28.56
N THR A 310 -8.22 52.91 29.86
CA THR A 310 -9.42 53.34 30.54
C THR A 310 -9.66 54.80 30.14
N LEU A 311 -10.59 55.03 29.22
CA LEU A 311 -11.05 56.35 28.84
C LEU A 311 -12.17 56.74 29.81
N ASP A 312 -11.88 57.80 30.55
CA ASP A 312 -12.76 58.47 31.51
C ASP A 312 -14.13 58.84 30.91
N ALA A 313 -15.13 58.77 31.79
CA ALA A 313 -16.51 59.12 31.53
C ALA A 313 -16.68 60.60 31.12
N GLY A 314 -17.47 60.84 30.09
CA GLY A 314 -17.79 62.21 29.67
C GLY A 314 -18.87 62.32 28.61
N THR A 315 -20.13 62.26 29.07
CA THR A 315 -21.27 63.05 28.56
C THR A 315 -21.86 62.73 27.17
N ALA A 316 -23.14 62.34 27.17
CA ALA A 316 -24.03 62.26 26.00
C ALA A 316 -24.24 63.63 25.33
N PRO A 317 -24.68 63.67 24.05
CA PRO A 317 -26.13 63.75 23.83
C PRO A 317 -26.67 62.99 22.60
N GLU A 318 -27.99 62.96 22.58
CA GLU A 318 -28.95 62.42 21.61
C GLU A 318 -28.71 62.81 20.14
N GLY A 319 -29.13 61.93 19.22
CA GLY A 319 -29.16 62.26 17.79
C GLY A 319 -29.53 61.09 16.88
N THR A 320 -30.83 60.88 16.72
CA THR A 320 -31.53 60.07 15.71
C THR A 320 -30.98 60.27 14.29
N GLU A 321 -30.73 59.20 13.53
CA GLU A 321 -31.33 58.99 12.20
C GLU A 321 -30.93 57.65 11.56
N ALA A 322 -31.94 57.02 10.98
CA ALA A 322 -31.88 55.79 10.23
C ALA A 322 -31.18 55.96 8.89
N ARG A 323 -30.31 55.02 8.51
CA ARG A 323 -30.00 54.79 7.10
C ARG A 323 -29.70 53.32 6.82
N THR A 324 -30.72 52.67 6.27
CA THR A 324 -30.64 51.40 5.55
C THR A 324 -29.70 51.53 4.35
N SER A 325 -28.64 50.73 4.31
CA SER A 325 -27.79 50.57 3.13
C SER A 325 -27.52 49.08 2.91
N ARG A 326 -28.24 48.53 1.92
CA ARG A 326 -27.95 47.26 1.27
C ARG A 326 -26.50 47.20 0.79
N ARG A 327 -25.77 46.14 1.12
CA ARG A 327 -24.75 45.57 0.24
C ARG A 327 -24.89 44.05 0.18
N ARG A 328 -25.08 43.59 -1.06
CA ARG A 328 -24.93 42.21 -1.52
C ARG A 328 -23.44 41.86 -1.61
N ALA A 329 -23.08 40.71 -1.08
CA ALA A 329 -22.10 39.75 -1.59
C ALA A 329 -22.51 38.42 -0.93
N GLY A 330 -22.84 37.32 -1.61
CA GLY A 330 -22.28 36.84 -2.85
C GLY A 330 -21.12 35.89 -2.55
N SER A 331 -21.37 34.76 -1.87
CA SER A 331 -20.52 33.58 -1.96
C SER A 331 -21.33 32.34 -1.64
N VAL A 332 -21.37 31.44 -2.63
CA VAL A 332 -22.01 30.13 -2.61
C VAL A 332 -20.96 29.15 -2.11
N ALA A 333 -21.12 28.65 -0.89
CA ALA A 333 -20.42 27.45 -0.44
C ALA A 333 -21.37 26.27 -0.66
N GLN A 334 -20.99 25.34 -1.54
CA GLN A 334 -21.66 24.05 -1.65
C GLN A 334 -21.27 23.20 -0.43
N PRO A 335 -22.23 22.57 0.27
CA PRO A 335 -21.90 21.56 1.26
C PRO A 335 -21.48 20.27 0.54
N VAL A 336 -20.30 19.77 0.89
CA VAL A 336 -19.90 18.39 0.59
C VAL A 336 -20.62 17.50 1.62
N GLU A 337 -21.66 16.81 1.17
CA GLU A 337 -22.32 15.77 1.97
C GLU A 337 -21.36 14.57 2.09
N PHE A 338 -20.83 14.35 3.30
CA PHE A 338 -20.23 13.07 3.65
C PHE A 338 -21.35 12.06 3.85
N VAL A 339 -21.43 11.08 2.94
CA VAL A 339 -22.25 9.88 3.09
C VAL A 339 -21.63 9.05 4.21
N THR A 340 -22.20 9.13 5.41
CA THR A 340 -21.99 8.15 6.48
C THR A 340 -22.62 6.83 6.02
N SER A 341 -21.81 5.85 5.64
CA SER A 341 -22.30 4.52 5.30
C SER A 341 -22.82 3.83 6.56
N ALA A 342 -24.14 3.68 6.62
CA ALA A 342 -24.85 3.08 7.72
C ALA A 342 -24.63 1.56 7.74
N LYS A 343 -24.15 1.11 8.90
CA LYS A 343 -24.22 -0.24 9.49
C LYS A 343 -25.43 -1.05 8.97
N HIS A 344 -25.20 -1.94 8.00
CA HIS A 344 -26.18 -2.95 7.62
C HIS A 344 -26.13 -4.11 8.63
N GLY A 345 -26.98 -4.04 9.64
CA GLY A 345 -27.42 -5.22 10.36
C GLY A 345 -28.36 -6.02 9.46
N ARG A 346 -27.91 -7.18 8.97
CA ARG A 346 -28.81 -8.20 8.42
C ARG A 346 -29.00 -9.30 9.45
N ASP A 347 -30.25 -9.38 9.92
CA ASP A 347 -30.88 -10.58 10.45
C ASP A 347 -30.62 -11.77 9.52
N ASN A 348 -29.87 -12.76 10.02
CA ASN A 348 -29.86 -14.09 9.42
C ASN A 348 -30.99 -14.90 10.02
N GLY A 349 -32.06 -14.99 9.22
CA GLY A 349 -33.17 -15.89 9.44
C GLY A 349 -32.70 -17.34 9.57
N ARG A 350 -33.20 -17.99 10.61
CA ARG A 350 -33.15 -19.43 10.84
C ARG A 350 -33.68 -20.16 9.61
N ASN A 351 -32.89 -21.10 9.09
CA ASN A 351 -33.44 -22.29 8.44
C ASN A 351 -32.73 -23.52 9.00
N MET A 352 -33.52 -24.35 9.66
CA MET A 352 -33.12 -25.62 10.25
C MET A 352 -33.23 -26.74 9.20
N SER A 353 -32.18 -27.57 9.20
CA SER A 353 -32.17 -29.04 8.96
C SER A 353 -32.23 -29.57 7.51
N PRO A 354 -31.77 -30.81 7.24
CA PRO A 354 -31.17 -31.81 8.16
C PRO A 354 -29.80 -32.34 7.72
N THR A 355 -29.04 -32.75 8.74
CA THR A 355 -27.90 -33.68 8.67
C THR A 355 -28.30 -35.02 8.07
N PRO A 356 -27.52 -35.61 7.14
CA PRO A 356 -27.47 -37.04 6.98
C PRO A 356 -26.31 -37.61 7.79
N CYS A 357 -26.64 -38.54 8.67
CA CYS A 357 -25.71 -39.43 9.34
C CYS A 357 -24.90 -40.24 8.31
N GLU A 358 -23.58 -40.20 8.39
CA GLU A 358 -22.75 -41.29 7.86
C GLU A 358 -22.10 -42.06 9.00
N ALA A 359 -22.38 -43.36 8.97
CA ALA A 359 -21.90 -44.35 9.90
C ALA A 359 -20.45 -44.70 9.60
N ARG A 360 -19.54 -44.51 10.57
CA ARG A 360 -18.24 -45.19 10.55
C ARG A 360 -18.32 -46.46 11.37
N VAL A 361 -18.52 -47.58 10.67
CA VAL A 361 -18.17 -48.92 11.14
C VAL A 361 -16.66 -49.04 11.06
N THR A 362 -16.00 -49.27 12.20
CA THR A 362 -14.66 -49.86 12.21
C THR A 362 -14.74 -51.16 13.00
N MET A 363 -14.62 -52.26 12.26
CA MET A 363 -14.33 -53.57 12.82
C MET A 363 -12.97 -54.03 12.29
N SER A 364 -12.19 -54.56 13.23
CA SER A 364 -11.07 -55.49 13.08
C SER A 364 -9.74 -54.89 12.60
N ARG A 365 -8.59 -55.27 13.16
CA ARG A 365 -8.24 -56.54 13.84
C ARG A 365 -7.07 -56.36 14.79
#